data_AF-R7IUC6-F1
#
_entry.id   AF-R7IUC6-F1
#
_cell.length_a   1.000
_cell.length_b   1.000
_cell.length_c   1.000
_cell.angle_alpha   90.00
_cell.angle_beta   90.00
_cell.angle_gamma   90.00
#
_symmetry.space_group_name_H-M   'P 1'
#
loop_
_entity.id
_entity.type
_entity.pdbx_description
1 polymer ?
#
loop_
_entity_poly.entity_id
_entity_poly.type
_entity_poly.pdbx_seq_one_letter_code
_entity_poly.pdbx_strand_id
1 'polypeptide(L)'
;MIIHGTDYNGVCACGHTHIMTTELSVIESGCLRNIKKYMEESGISGFSAAVYDENTYQATMDRHPDVDCEIVLNPENLHANEHGIELLMEKLPENTDVLIAIGSGTVHDLTRYCASVKNAEFISCPTAASVDGFCSSVAALTLHGCKKKVPAIAPKLVVADIDIIKEAPIYLAKSGFGDMVGKYIALADWKIANILTGEYYCSRIVQMTRQAVEEVVCSVTKILNRDEEAFIRLTYGLILFGLAMQMTGTSRPASGAEHHISHMIEMAPEGSGISSEALHGEKVGVGTLLAAQEYQSILCAKNIAFRDYIPEKQQKIKELFGNVIAEEMIKENVKDTAVSITGQALQEHWSEIYDVLKEIKDADELKKLYEKAGIKSSLSDIGIDEGKKDLLLAYSYLVRNRLTLMRMRKCLVLKKGIIFDMDGTLWDSSEIVAKSWTDAIKSYDNTGKVITPEDMKRVMGLPMDKLAAVLFSEYETGEQKKLLDICCHLENEYILKQGGILYPKLEETWGALKEGGYHLYIVSNCQSGYIEAFLEHYGFASYFDDFECFGNTGLNKAENIKKVIQRNHLEEAVYVGDTQGDYEAARSAGSAFIHASYGFGRISEKTEKIKCFEELKAFQNLTEIE
;
A
#
# COMPACT_ATOMS: atom_id res chain seq x y z
N MET A 1 18.74 14.49 -31.32
CA MET A 1 19.40 14.39 -29.99
C MET A 1 20.20 13.10 -29.99
N ILE A 2 21.50 13.15 -29.67
CA ILE A 2 22.39 11.99 -29.65
C ILE A 2 22.97 11.86 -28.24
N ILE A 3 22.98 10.64 -27.72
CA ILE A 3 23.48 10.30 -26.39
C ILE A 3 24.60 9.28 -26.55
N HIS A 4 25.79 9.58 -26.04
CA HIS A 4 26.91 8.64 -26.03
C HIS A 4 26.97 7.94 -24.68
N GLY A 5 26.95 6.61 -24.67
CA GLY A 5 27.07 5.81 -23.44
C GLY A 5 28.36 6.09 -22.69
N THR A 6 29.42 6.49 -23.41
CA THR A 6 30.70 6.91 -22.84
C THR A 6 30.57 8.10 -21.87
N ASP A 7 29.56 8.95 -22.03
CA ASP A 7 29.33 10.10 -21.14
C ASP A 7 28.91 9.65 -19.73
N TYR A 8 28.39 8.42 -19.61
CA TYR A 8 27.95 7.81 -18.36
C TYR A 8 28.97 6.81 -17.80
N ASN A 9 30.01 6.48 -18.55
CA ASN A 9 31.08 5.56 -18.13
C ASN A 9 32.05 6.18 -17.13
N GLY A 10 32.72 5.31 -16.37
CA GLY A 10 33.88 5.65 -15.56
C GLY A 10 33.60 5.82 -14.08
N VAL A 11 34.64 6.28 -13.36
CA VAL A 11 34.61 6.42 -11.90
C VAL A 11 33.66 7.54 -11.51
N CYS A 12 32.65 7.21 -10.72
CA CYS A 12 31.68 8.16 -10.19
C CYS A 12 32.07 8.61 -8.78
N ALA A 13 31.63 9.82 -8.39
CA ALA A 13 31.76 10.32 -7.02
C ALA A 13 31.06 9.43 -5.96
N CYS A 14 30.16 8.53 -6.37
CA CYS A 14 29.58 7.52 -5.48
C CYS A 14 30.52 6.34 -5.17
N GLY A 15 31.76 6.35 -5.70
CA GLY A 15 32.76 5.31 -5.48
C GLY A 15 32.63 4.07 -6.37
N HIS A 16 31.62 4.02 -7.25
CA HIS A 16 31.45 2.94 -8.23
C HIS A 16 31.94 3.37 -9.62
N THR A 17 32.43 2.41 -10.40
CA THR A 17 32.67 2.58 -11.83
C THR A 17 31.43 2.17 -12.59
N HIS A 18 30.82 3.13 -13.30
CA HIS A 18 29.68 2.85 -14.17
C HIS A 18 30.17 2.34 -15.52
N ILE A 19 29.49 1.32 -16.05
CA ILE A 19 29.78 0.71 -17.34
C ILE A 19 28.47 0.65 -18.12
N MET A 20 28.51 1.17 -19.33
CA MET A 20 27.41 1.17 -20.27
C MET A 20 27.64 0.12 -21.35
N THR A 21 26.63 -0.72 -21.58
CA THR A 21 26.57 -1.59 -22.76
C THR A 21 26.01 -0.84 -23.96
N THR A 22 25.03 0.04 -23.73
CA THR A 22 24.53 0.93 -24.77
C THR A 22 25.57 1.99 -25.10
N GLU A 23 26.11 1.93 -26.31
CA GLU A 23 27.16 2.83 -26.79
C GLU A 23 26.59 4.12 -27.37
N LEU A 24 25.49 4.01 -28.12
CA LEU A 24 24.86 5.12 -28.81
C LEU A 24 23.34 5.06 -28.68
N SER A 25 22.70 6.20 -28.41
CA SER A 25 21.26 6.36 -28.53
C SER A 25 20.93 7.60 -29.35
N VAL A 26 20.13 7.42 -30.40
CA VAL A 26 19.76 8.47 -31.36
C VAL A 26 18.26 8.72 -31.25
N ILE A 27 17.87 9.97 -31.01
CA ILE A 27 16.48 10.43 -31.00
C ILE A 27 16.36 11.55 -32.03
N GLU A 28 16.03 11.20 -33.27
CA GLU A 28 16.00 12.13 -34.42
C GLU A 28 14.92 11.74 -35.43
N SER A 29 14.50 12.70 -36.25
CA SER A 29 13.57 12.46 -37.37
C SER A 29 14.24 11.62 -38.45
N GLY A 30 13.55 10.57 -38.92
CA GLY A 30 13.99 9.71 -40.01
C GLY A 30 15.20 8.82 -39.69
N CYS A 31 15.61 8.70 -38.43
CA CYS A 31 16.81 7.95 -38.07
C CYS A 31 16.67 6.43 -38.30
N LEU A 32 15.45 5.87 -38.34
CA LEU A 32 15.24 4.45 -38.60
C LEU A 32 15.69 4.05 -40.02
N ARG A 33 15.44 4.91 -41.02
CA ARG A 33 15.90 4.68 -42.41
C ARG A 33 17.42 4.64 -42.52
N ASN A 34 18.11 5.33 -41.62
CA ASN A 34 19.56 5.46 -41.61
C ASN A 34 20.22 4.52 -40.58
N ILE A 35 19.55 3.46 -40.14
CA ILE A 35 20.07 2.57 -39.09
C ILE A 35 21.45 1.99 -39.42
N LYS A 36 21.73 1.64 -40.69
CA LYS A 36 23.02 1.09 -41.12
C LYS A 36 24.19 2.00 -40.79
N LYS A 37 24.02 3.32 -40.96
CA LYS A 37 25.01 4.32 -40.58
C LYS A 37 25.35 4.21 -39.08
N TYR A 38 24.33 4.15 -38.23
CA TYR A 38 24.52 4.07 -36.78
C TYR A 38 25.05 2.70 -36.33
N MET A 39 24.71 1.62 -37.04
CA MET A 39 25.31 0.31 -36.85
C MET A 39 26.81 0.33 -37.13
N GLU A 40 27.23 0.92 -38.26
CA GLU A 40 28.64 1.09 -38.62
C GLU A 40 29.40 1.92 -37.56
N GLU A 41 28.82 3.05 -37.12
CA GLU A 41 29.39 3.89 -36.05
C GLU A 41 29.54 3.14 -34.71
N SER A 42 28.65 2.18 -34.43
CA SER A 42 28.67 1.34 -33.22
C SER A 42 29.43 0.02 -33.42
N GLY A 43 30.10 -0.16 -34.56
CA GLY A 43 30.83 -1.39 -34.91
C GLY A 43 29.95 -2.65 -34.93
N ILE A 44 28.67 -2.52 -35.27
CA ILE A 44 27.72 -3.63 -35.40
C ILE A 44 27.68 -4.06 -36.86
N SER A 45 27.90 -5.35 -37.11
CA SER A 45 27.86 -5.94 -38.45
C SER A 45 27.47 -7.41 -38.35
N GLY A 46 27.05 -8.02 -39.46
CA GLY A 46 26.60 -9.40 -39.52
C GLY A 46 25.17 -9.51 -40.05
N PHE A 47 24.65 -10.73 -40.10
CA PHE A 47 23.30 -11.01 -40.59
C PHE A 47 22.26 -10.45 -39.62
N SER A 48 21.47 -9.50 -40.11
CA SER A 48 20.53 -8.71 -39.34
C SER A 48 19.08 -9.16 -39.53
N ALA A 49 18.35 -9.35 -38.43
CA ALA A 49 16.93 -9.66 -38.44
C ALA A 49 16.13 -8.58 -37.69
N ALA A 50 15.18 -7.95 -38.37
CA ALA A 50 14.25 -6.99 -37.79
C ALA A 50 12.95 -7.66 -37.36
N VAL A 51 12.54 -7.42 -36.11
CA VAL A 51 11.34 -8.01 -35.50
C VAL A 51 10.30 -6.92 -35.27
N TYR A 52 9.09 -7.18 -35.76
CA TYR A 52 7.91 -6.32 -35.65
C TYR A 52 6.71 -7.13 -35.17
N ASP A 53 5.67 -6.44 -34.74
CA ASP A 53 4.30 -6.95 -34.87
C ASP A 53 3.63 -6.37 -36.15
N GLU A 54 2.49 -6.91 -36.57
CA GLU A 54 1.80 -6.42 -37.78
C GLU A 54 1.44 -4.92 -37.71
N ASN A 55 1.06 -4.40 -36.54
CA ASN A 55 0.68 -2.99 -36.38
C ASN A 55 1.88 -2.07 -36.58
N THR A 56 3.00 -2.40 -35.97
CA THR A 56 4.27 -1.66 -36.04
C THR A 56 4.92 -1.81 -37.41
N TYR A 57 4.81 -2.98 -38.04
CA TYR A 57 5.24 -3.17 -39.43
C TYR A 57 4.49 -2.22 -40.37
N GLN A 58 3.16 -2.13 -40.27
CA GLN A 58 2.37 -1.21 -41.09
C GLN A 58 2.65 0.27 -40.75
N ALA A 59 2.77 0.61 -39.46
CA ALA A 59 3.03 1.98 -39.01
C ALA A 59 4.41 2.51 -39.45
N THR A 60 5.36 1.62 -39.76
CA THR A 60 6.73 1.96 -40.14
C THR A 60 7.04 1.67 -41.61
N MET A 61 6.04 1.32 -42.42
CA MET A 61 6.20 0.82 -43.80
C MET A 61 7.01 1.73 -44.73
N ASP A 62 6.91 3.05 -44.57
CA ASP A 62 7.68 4.00 -45.37
C ASP A 62 9.12 4.20 -44.86
N ARG A 63 9.52 3.50 -43.80
CA ARG A 63 10.77 3.71 -43.06
C ARG A 63 11.45 2.40 -42.64
N HIS A 64 11.01 1.26 -43.16
CA HIS A 64 11.63 -0.03 -42.86
C HIS A 64 13.14 0.05 -43.13
N PRO A 65 13.99 -0.38 -42.18
CA PRO A 65 15.41 -0.45 -42.40
C PRO A 65 15.75 -1.53 -43.41
N ASP A 66 16.84 -1.31 -44.13
CA ASP A 66 17.44 -2.30 -45.00
C ASP A 66 18.15 -3.36 -44.13
N VAL A 67 17.56 -4.57 -44.02
CA VAL A 67 18.03 -5.70 -43.19
C VAL A 67 17.99 -6.99 -44.00
N ASP A 68 18.69 -8.02 -43.53
CA ASP A 68 18.79 -9.32 -44.23
C ASP A 68 17.52 -10.17 -44.07
N CYS A 69 16.78 -9.98 -42.98
CA CYS A 69 15.55 -10.70 -42.68
C CYS A 69 14.54 -9.81 -41.93
N GLU A 70 13.27 -9.86 -42.32
CA GLU A 70 12.16 -9.26 -41.59
C GLU A 70 11.26 -10.35 -40.99
N ILE A 71 10.92 -10.19 -39.71
CA ILE A 71 10.06 -11.10 -38.96
C ILE A 71 8.86 -10.29 -38.46
N VAL A 72 7.66 -10.65 -38.91
CA VAL A 72 6.41 -10.02 -38.50
C VAL A 72 5.62 -11.01 -37.64
N LEU A 73 5.34 -10.62 -36.40
CA LEU A 73 4.55 -11.38 -35.44
C LEU A 73 3.08 -10.93 -35.48
N ASN A 74 2.15 -11.88 -35.37
CA ASN A 74 0.74 -11.55 -35.22
C ASN A 74 0.53 -10.88 -33.85
N PRO A 75 -0.05 -9.67 -33.77
CA PRO A 75 -0.27 -8.97 -32.51
C PRO A 75 -1.40 -9.57 -31.65
N GLU A 76 -2.31 -10.36 -32.23
CA GLU A 76 -3.40 -10.99 -31.48
C GLU A 76 -2.85 -11.98 -30.44
N ASN A 77 -3.14 -11.71 -29.16
CA ASN A 77 -2.64 -12.48 -28.01
C ASN A 77 -1.10 -12.58 -27.92
N LEU A 78 -0.37 -11.65 -28.53
CA LEU A 78 1.08 -11.60 -28.40
C LEU A 78 1.48 -11.01 -27.05
N HIS A 79 2.08 -11.84 -26.22
CA HIS A 79 2.58 -11.45 -24.90
C HIS A 79 4.05 -11.83 -24.75
N ALA A 80 4.75 -11.10 -23.89
CA ALA A 80 6.12 -11.40 -23.51
C ALA A 80 6.14 -12.60 -22.54
N ASN A 81 5.81 -13.79 -23.03
CA ASN A 81 5.70 -15.04 -22.28
C ASN A 81 6.36 -16.20 -23.05
N GLU A 82 6.27 -17.42 -22.53
CA GLU A 82 6.85 -18.61 -23.15
C GLU A 82 6.39 -18.80 -24.61
N HIS A 83 5.11 -18.57 -24.88
CA HIS A 83 4.54 -18.70 -26.22
C HIS A 83 5.12 -17.67 -27.20
N GLY A 84 5.21 -16.39 -26.79
CA GLY A 84 5.82 -15.35 -27.62
C GLY A 84 7.30 -15.61 -27.91
N ILE A 85 8.02 -16.18 -26.96
CA ILE A 85 9.43 -16.58 -27.12
C ILE A 85 9.54 -17.69 -28.16
N GLU A 86 8.73 -18.74 -28.04
CA GLU A 86 8.70 -19.87 -28.98
C GLU A 86 8.39 -19.39 -30.40
N LEU A 87 7.35 -18.58 -30.57
CA LEU A 87 6.95 -18.02 -31.86
C LEU A 87 8.08 -17.24 -32.55
N LEU A 88 8.82 -16.42 -31.79
CA LEU A 88 9.94 -15.67 -32.35
C LEU A 88 11.11 -16.61 -32.67
N MET A 89 11.46 -17.52 -31.77
CA MET A 89 12.58 -18.45 -31.95
C MET A 89 12.40 -19.36 -33.17
N GLU A 90 11.18 -19.81 -33.48
CA GLU A 90 10.87 -20.61 -34.67
C GLU A 90 11.10 -19.86 -35.99
N LYS A 91 10.90 -18.53 -35.98
CA LYS A 91 11.05 -17.67 -37.16
C LYS A 91 12.48 -17.16 -37.35
N LEU A 92 13.34 -17.29 -36.33
CA LEU A 92 14.70 -16.77 -36.37
C LEU A 92 15.63 -17.66 -37.22
N PRO A 93 16.34 -17.09 -38.21
CA PRO A 93 17.42 -17.80 -38.90
C PRO A 93 18.49 -18.33 -37.94
N GLU A 94 19.16 -19.42 -38.33
CA GLU A 94 20.24 -19.99 -37.50
C GLU A 94 21.44 -19.05 -37.39
N ASN A 95 21.73 -18.29 -38.43
CA ASN A 95 22.89 -17.43 -38.58
C ASN A 95 22.63 -15.96 -38.20
N THR A 96 21.68 -15.66 -37.29
CA THR A 96 21.39 -14.29 -36.89
C THR A 96 22.46 -13.72 -35.95
N ASP A 97 23.22 -12.73 -36.43
CA ASP A 97 24.25 -12.03 -35.66
C ASP A 97 23.70 -10.78 -34.95
N VAL A 98 22.65 -10.16 -35.50
CA VAL A 98 22.06 -8.92 -34.99
C VAL A 98 20.54 -9.03 -34.98
N LEU A 99 19.92 -8.71 -33.83
CA LEU A 99 18.48 -8.63 -33.67
C LEU A 99 18.01 -7.20 -33.39
N ILE A 100 17.07 -6.72 -34.20
CA ILE A 100 16.56 -5.35 -34.17
C ILE A 100 15.09 -5.38 -33.77
N ALA A 101 14.75 -4.86 -32.60
CA ALA A 101 13.36 -4.73 -32.17
C ALA A 101 12.76 -3.43 -32.68
N ILE A 102 11.82 -3.49 -33.62
CA ILE A 102 11.08 -2.31 -34.12
C ILE A 102 9.65 -2.40 -33.59
N GLY A 103 9.42 -1.73 -32.48
CA GLY A 103 8.16 -1.85 -31.74
C GLY A 103 8.23 -1.19 -30.39
N SER A 104 7.43 -1.66 -29.43
CA SER A 104 7.54 -1.26 -28.03
C SER A 104 7.09 -2.39 -27.11
N GLY A 105 7.40 -2.30 -25.80
CA GLY A 105 6.99 -3.28 -24.79
C GLY A 105 7.29 -4.73 -25.19
N THR A 106 6.24 -5.51 -25.46
CA THR A 106 6.31 -6.94 -25.81
C THR A 106 7.33 -7.27 -26.89
N VAL A 107 7.35 -6.53 -28.01
CA VAL A 107 8.29 -6.79 -29.11
C VAL A 107 9.73 -6.63 -28.63
N HIS A 108 10.01 -5.62 -27.80
CA HIS A 108 11.33 -5.40 -27.24
C HIS A 108 11.74 -6.50 -26.26
N ASP A 109 10.86 -6.88 -25.34
CA ASP A 109 11.17 -7.92 -24.34
C ASP A 109 11.41 -9.29 -24.99
N LEU A 110 10.59 -9.68 -25.99
CA LEU A 110 10.77 -10.92 -26.74
C LEU A 110 12.09 -10.90 -27.53
N THR A 111 12.33 -9.85 -28.32
CA THR A 111 13.50 -9.76 -29.19
C THR A 111 14.79 -9.72 -28.38
N ARG A 112 14.82 -8.95 -27.29
CA ARG A 112 15.96 -8.89 -26.39
C ARG A 112 16.28 -10.24 -25.78
N TYR A 113 15.25 -10.94 -25.30
CA TYR A 113 15.43 -12.24 -24.69
C TYR A 113 15.99 -13.24 -25.71
N CYS A 114 15.41 -13.30 -26.91
CA CYS A 114 15.88 -14.17 -27.98
C CYS A 114 17.30 -13.81 -28.46
N ALA A 115 17.66 -12.52 -28.51
CA ALA A 115 19.02 -12.07 -28.81
C ALA A 115 20.03 -12.58 -27.77
N SER A 116 19.67 -12.52 -26.48
CA SER A 116 20.50 -13.09 -25.42
C SER A 116 20.67 -14.60 -25.54
N VAL A 117 19.62 -15.34 -25.92
CA VAL A 117 19.67 -16.79 -26.12
C VAL A 117 20.53 -17.17 -27.33
N LYS A 118 20.46 -16.38 -28.42
CA LYS A 118 21.23 -16.59 -29.65
C LYS A 118 22.67 -16.04 -29.59
N ASN A 119 23.02 -15.33 -28.51
CA ASN A 119 24.28 -14.59 -28.42
C ASN A 119 24.46 -13.60 -29.60
N ALA A 120 23.36 -12.96 -30.00
CA ALA A 120 23.30 -11.94 -31.04
C ALA A 120 23.38 -10.54 -30.42
N GLU A 121 23.93 -9.59 -31.15
CA GLU A 121 23.87 -8.16 -30.81
C GLU A 121 22.41 -7.69 -30.83
N PHE A 122 22.05 -6.78 -29.92
CA PHE A 122 20.69 -6.26 -29.81
C PHE A 122 20.62 -4.76 -30.13
N ILE A 123 19.67 -4.39 -30.98
CA ILE A 123 19.35 -2.99 -31.33
C ILE A 123 17.89 -2.70 -30.94
N SER A 124 17.68 -1.59 -30.24
CA SER A 124 16.37 -1.13 -29.80
C SER A 124 15.86 0.02 -30.68
N CYS A 125 14.74 -0.20 -31.36
CA CYS A 125 14.09 0.81 -32.20
C CYS A 125 12.67 1.07 -31.68
N PRO A 126 12.53 1.89 -30.61
CA PRO A 126 11.22 2.19 -30.05
C PRO A 126 10.33 2.92 -31.06
N THR A 127 9.11 2.42 -31.26
CA THR A 127 8.10 3.05 -32.12
C THR A 127 7.02 3.81 -31.34
N ALA A 128 7.05 3.73 -30.01
CA ALA A 128 6.17 4.48 -29.11
C ALA A 128 6.83 4.69 -27.75
N ALA A 129 6.61 5.85 -27.13
CA ALA A 129 7.12 6.20 -25.81
C ALA A 129 6.19 5.69 -24.68
N SER A 130 6.16 4.37 -24.45
CA SER A 130 5.17 3.73 -23.56
C SER A 130 5.70 3.14 -22.24
N VAL A 131 6.99 2.81 -22.19
CA VAL A 131 7.67 2.13 -21.07
C VAL A 131 9.16 2.50 -21.05
N ASP A 132 9.84 2.33 -19.92
CA ASP A 132 11.27 2.65 -19.75
C ASP A 132 12.24 1.49 -20.10
N GLY A 133 11.70 0.39 -20.63
CA GLY A 133 12.45 -0.84 -20.88
C GLY A 133 13.45 -0.78 -22.04
N PHE A 134 13.53 0.31 -22.80
CA PHE A 134 14.28 0.37 -24.07
C PHE A 134 15.78 0.08 -23.92
N CYS A 135 16.42 0.58 -22.86
CA CYS A 135 17.85 0.35 -22.60
C CYS A 135 18.12 -0.65 -21.45
N SER A 136 17.12 -1.44 -21.04
CA SER A 136 17.29 -2.38 -19.94
C SER A 136 18.17 -3.58 -20.31
N SER A 137 18.91 -4.13 -19.35
CA SER A 137 19.67 -5.39 -19.49
C SER A 137 18.87 -6.64 -19.10
N VAL A 138 17.62 -6.47 -18.72
CA VAL A 138 16.68 -7.54 -18.38
C VAL A 138 15.44 -7.46 -19.29
N ALA A 139 14.81 -8.61 -19.52
CA ALA A 139 13.51 -8.72 -20.19
C ALA A 139 12.40 -8.92 -19.15
N ALA A 140 11.29 -8.21 -19.28
CA ALA A 140 10.14 -8.30 -18.39
C ALA A 140 9.12 -9.33 -18.91
N LEU A 141 9.35 -10.60 -18.58
CA LEU A 141 8.57 -11.73 -19.09
C LEU A 141 7.52 -12.20 -18.08
N THR A 142 6.36 -12.67 -18.56
CA THR A 142 5.40 -13.43 -17.74
C THR A 142 5.68 -14.91 -17.95
N LEU A 143 6.29 -15.57 -16.95
CA LEU A 143 6.65 -16.99 -17.00
C LEU A 143 5.88 -17.74 -15.94
N HIS A 144 5.17 -18.80 -16.33
CA HIS A 144 4.28 -19.59 -15.48
C HIS A 144 3.28 -18.71 -14.70
N GLY A 145 2.76 -17.66 -15.34
CA GLY A 145 1.84 -16.68 -14.74
C GLY A 145 2.51 -15.64 -13.82
N CYS A 146 3.82 -15.70 -13.62
CA CYS A 146 4.56 -14.75 -12.79
C CYS A 146 5.30 -13.72 -13.66
N LYS A 147 5.08 -12.44 -13.38
CA LYS A 147 5.86 -11.35 -14.00
C LYS A 147 7.26 -11.35 -13.40
N LYS A 148 8.27 -11.64 -14.22
CA LYS A 148 9.67 -11.78 -13.81
C LYS A 148 10.57 -10.89 -14.67
N LYS A 149 11.61 -10.33 -14.03
CA LYS A 149 12.73 -9.71 -14.76
C LYS A 149 13.81 -10.76 -14.96
N VAL A 150 13.96 -11.24 -16.19
CA VAL A 150 14.91 -12.29 -16.56
C VAL A 150 16.17 -11.63 -17.12
N PRO A 151 17.39 -12.08 -16.71
CA PRO A 151 18.63 -11.63 -17.34
C PRO A 151 18.56 -11.79 -18.86
N ALA A 152 18.95 -10.75 -19.59
CA ALA A 152 19.02 -10.76 -21.05
C ALA A 152 20.21 -9.90 -21.51
N ILE A 153 20.08 -9.16 -22.61
CA ILE A 153 21.13 -8.29 -23.15
C ILE A 153 20.65 -6.84 -23.26
N ALA A 154 21.48 -5.87 -22.88
CA ALA A 154 21.17 -4.45 -23.12
C ALA A 154 21.44 -4.11 -24.60
N PRO A 155 20.69 -3.19 -25.23
CA PRO A 155 20.96 -2.83 -26.62
C PRO A 155 22.30 -2.11 -26.71
N LYS A 156 23.09 -2.44 -27.72
CA LYS A 156 24.32 -1.71 -28.04
C LYS A 156 24.01 -0.36 -28.71
N LEU A 157 22.94 -0.34 -29.51
CA LEU A 157 22.44 0.83 -30.23
C LEU A 157 20.93 1.02 -29.98
N VAL A 158 20.52 2.28 -29.79
CA VAL A 158 19.11 2.68 -29.74
C VAL A 158 18.83 3.69 -30.86
N VAL A 159 17.79 3.43 -31.66
CA VAL A 159 17.37 4.32 -32.77
C VAL A 159 15.89 4.66 -32.61
N ALA A 160 15.61 5.82 -32.03
CA ALA A 160 14.28 6.29 -31.69
C ALA A 160 13.82 7.36 -32.68
N ASP A 161 13.09 6.94 -33.72
CA ASP A 161 12.61 7.83 -34.76
C ASP A 161 11.43 8.67 -34.27
N ILE A 162 11.66 9.98 -34.09
CA ILE A 162 10.66 10.85 -33.47
C ILE A 162 9.41 11.03 -34.35
N ASP A 163 9.54 10.87 -35.67
CA ASP A 163 8.39 10.96 -36.59
C ASP A 163 7.44 9.77 -36.42
N ILE A 164 7.98 8.63 -35.98
CA ILE A 164 7.19 7.42 -35.70
C ILE A 164 6.59 7.53 -34.30
N ILE A 165 7.43 7.84 -33.30
CA ILE A 165 7.03 7.88 -31.89
C ILE A 165 5.96 8.94 -31.64
N LYS A 166 6.08 10.12 -32.27
CA LYS A 166 5.12 11.22 -32.13
C LYS A 166 3.78 10.91 -32.77
N GLU A 167 3.70 10.01 -33.75
CA GLU A 167 2.45 9.63 -34.43
C GLU A 167 1.76 8.42 -33.79
N ALA A 168 2.48 7.66 -32.96
CA ALA A 168 1.92 6.55 -32.21
C ALA A 168 0.64 6.94 -31.43
N PRO A 169 -0.29 6.00 -31.18
CA PRO A 169 -1.50 6.29 -30.42
C PRO A 169 -1.20 6.97 -29.08
N ILE A 170 -1.86 8.10 -28.80
CA ILE A 170 -1.51 8.98 -27.67
C ILE A 170 -1.60 8.27 -26.31
N TYR A 171 -2.43 7.23 -26.18
CA TYR A 171 -2.54 6.45 -24.95
C TYR A 171 -1.22 5.72 -24.60
N LEU A 172 -0.37 5.40 -25.58
CA LEU A 172 0.96 4.84 -25.34
C LEU A 172 1.87 5.88 -24.69
N ALA A 173 1.86 7.13 -25.17
CA ALA A 173 2.61 8.22 -24.53
C ALA A 173 2.09 8.51 -23.11
N LYS A 174 0.78 8.38 -22.88
CA LYS A 174 0.19 8.49 -21.53
C LYS A 174 0.66 7.36 -20.60
N SER A 175 0.78 6.13 -21.11
CA SER A 175 1.40 5.02 -20.37
C SER A 175 2.85 5.37 -20.02
N GLY A 176 3.67 5.81 -20.98
CA GLY A 176 5.07 6.18 -20.72
C GLY A 176 5.21 7.31 -19.71
N PHE A 177 4.28 8.27 -19.72
CA PHE A 177 4.22 9.31 -18.69
C PHE A 177 3.91 8.73 -17.30
N GLY A 178 2.95 7.81 -17.18
CA GLY A 178 2.62 7.15 -15.91
C GLY A 178 3.80 6.37 -15.34
N ASP A 179 4.51 5.63 -16.19
CA ASP A 179 5.75 4.94 -15.82
C ASP A 179 6.84 5.94 -15.36
N MET A 180 6.97 7.07 -16.05
CA MET A 180 7.94 8.10 -15.70
C MET A 180 7.72 8.74 -14.34
N VAL A 181 6.47 9.07 -14.00
CA VAL A 181 6.16 9.74 -12.73
C VAL A 181 6.42 8.81 -11.52
N GLY A 182 6.38 7.49 -11.72
CA GLY A 182 6.71 6.51 -10.69
C GLY A 182 8.12 6.65 -10.08
N LYS A 183 9.02 7.34 -10.77
CA LYS A 183 10.40 7.56 -10.31
C LYS A 183 10.47 8.41 -9.04
N TYR A 184 9.45 9.22 -8.73
CA TYR A 184 9.38 9.88 -7.42
C TYR A 184 9.37 8.87 -6.27
N ILE A 185 8.58 7.80 -6.39
CA ILE A 185 8.48 6.74 -5.38
C ILE A 185 9.71 5.82 -5.42
N ALA A 186 10.15 5.42 -6.62
CA ALA A 186 11.32 4.55 -6.77
C ALA A 186 12.59 5.14 -6.12
N LEU A 187 12.85 6.44 -6.35
CA LEU A 187 14.02 7.12 -5.78
C LEU A 187 13.89 7.32 -4.27
N ALA A 188 12.68 7.62 -3.77
CA ALA A 188 12.43 7.71 -2.34
C ALA A 188 12.65 6.36 -1.64
N ASP A 189 12.07 5.28 -2.17
CA ASP A 189 12.26 3.93 -1.66
C ASP A 189 13.73 3.49 -1.70
N TRP A 190 14.47 3.88 -2.76
CA TRP A 190 15.90 3.59 -2.85
C TRP A 190 16.69 4.35 -1.78
N LYS A 191 16.37 5.62 -1.52
CA LYS A 191 17.03 6.39 -0.48
C LYS A 191 16.70 5.87 0.92
N ILE A 192 15.46 5.47 1.17
CA ILE A 192 15.04 4.85 2.44
C ILE A 192 15.79 3.53 2.67
N ALA A 193 15.93 2.70 1.64
CA ALA A 193 16.70 1.47 1.74
C ALA A 193 18.19 1.74 2.05
N ASN A 194 18.79 2.76 1.43
CA ASN A 194 20.15 3.19 1.73
C ASN A 194 20.30 3.66 3.18
N ILE A 195 19.38 4.45 3.70
CA ILE A 195 19.39 4.92 5.10
C ILE A 195 19.36 3.72 6.07
N LEU A 196 18.47 2.76 5.84
CA LEU A 196 18.23 1.66 6.78
C LEU A 196 19.26 0.52 6.70
N THR A 197 19.86 0.29 5.52
CA THR A 197 20.69 -0.91 5.29
C THR A 197 22.09 -0.61 4.74
N GLY A 198 22.37 0.64 4.39
CA GLY A 198 23.56 1.00 3.65
C GLY A 198 23.56 0.52 2.19
N GLU A 199 22.40 0.09 1.65
CA GLU A 199 22.28 -0.28 0.23
C GLU A 199 22.89 0.79 -0.68
N TYR A 200 23.62 0.36 -1.71
CA TYR A 200 24.28 1.25 -2.66
C TYR A 200 23.35 2.33 -3.17
N TYR A 201 23.82 3.59 -3.19
CA TYR A 201 23.06 4.76 -3.63
C TYR A 201 23.95 5.73 -4.42
N CYS A 202 23.45 6.28 -5.52
CA CYS A 202 24.22 7.18 -6.38
C CYS A 202 23.49 8.51 -6.61
N SER A 203 24.02 9.59 -6.05
CA SER A 203 23.47 10.94 -6.20
C SER A 203 23.42 11.41 -7.65
N ARG A 204 24.43 11.07 -8.47
CA ARG A 204 24.44 11.40 -9.91
C ARG A 204 23.24 10.80 -10.64
N ILE A 205 22.96 9.52 -10.40
CA ILE A 205 21.84 8.81 -11.03
C ILE A 205 20.50 9.37 -10.55
N VAL A 206 20.39 9.68 -9.26
CA VAL A 206 19.19 10.30 -8.70
C VAL A 206 18.94 11.67 -9.32
N GLN A 207 19.97 12.53 -9.42
CA GLN A 207 19.86 13.87 -9.99
C GLN A 207 19.40 13.84 -11.46
N MET A 208 20.07 13.03 -12.30
CA MET A 208 19.68 12.94 -13.71
C MET A 208 18.27 12.36 -13.90
N THR A 209 17.89 11.40 -13.04
CA THR A 209 16.55 10.79 -13.09
C THR A 209 15.48 11.80 -12.67
N ARG A 210 15.68 12.53 -11.56
CA ARG A 210 14.75 13.59 -11.10
C ARG A 210 14.58 14.69 -12.14
N GLN A 211 15.69 15.16 -12.71
CA GLN A 211 15.65 16.20 -13.74
C GLN A 211 14.80 15.78 -14.95
N ALA A 212 15.01 14.56 -15.46
CA ALA A 212 14.23 14.05 -16.60
C ALA A 212 12.72 13.94 -16.28
N VAL A 213 12.37 13.48 -15.07
CA VAL A 213 10.97 13.41 -14.62
C VAL A 213 10.35 14.81 -14.54
N GLU A 214 11.06 15.78 -13.94
CA GLU A 214 10.57 17.15 -13.80
C GLU A 214 10.33 17.84 -15.15
N GLU A 215 11.27 17.69 -16.10
CA GLU A 215 11.15 18.26 -17.44
C GLU A 215 9.94 17.72 -18.20
N VAL A 216 9.65 16.42 -18.07
CA VAL A 216 8.50 15.77 -18.72
C VAL A 216 7.19 16.11 -18.03
N VAL A 217 7.15 16.11 -16.70
CA VAL A 217 5.98 16.54 -15.91
C VAL A 217 5.57 17.96 -16.27
N CYS A 218 6.53 18.88 -16.43
CA CYS A 218 6.26 20.25 -16.86
C CYS A 218 5.77 20.36 -18.31
N SER A 219 6.00 19.33 -19.13
CA SER A 219 5.69 19.30 -20.55
C SER A 219 4.43 18.50 -20.89
N VAL A 220 3.68 17.98 -19.90
CA VAL A 220 2.54 17.07 -20.16
C VAL A 220 1.51 17.62 -21.15
N THR A 221 1.12 18.90 -21.04
CA THR A 221 0.16 19.50 -21.98
C THR A 221 0.72 19.59 -23.40
N LYS A 222 2.03 19.80 -23.55
CA LYS A 222 2.70 19.82 -24.85
C LYS A 222 2.74 18.41 -25.46
N ILE A 223 2.98 17.38 -24.66
CA ILE A 223 2.90 15.96 -25.08
C ILE A 223 1.49 15.66 -25.62
N LEU A 224 0.44 16.08 -24.92
CA LEU A 224 -0.94 15.85 -25.39
C LEU A 224 -1.27 16.55 -26.71
N ASN A 225 -0.58 17.65 -27.00
CA ASN A 225 -0.70 18.38 -28.26
C ASN A 225 0.28 17.89 -29.34
N ARG A 226 0.97 16.77 -29.12
CA ARG A 226 1.99 16.22 -30.04
C ARG A 226 3.10 17.22 -30.38
N ASP A 227 3.52 18.02 -29.40
CA ASP A 227 4.71 18.85 -29.53
C ASP A 227 5.95 17.96 -29.65
N GLU A 228 6.77 18.21 -30.68
CA GLU A 228 7.92 17.38 -31.01
C GLU A 228 8.98 17.38 -29.91
N GLU A 229 9.34 18.55 -29.41
CA GLU A 229 10.33 18.70 -28.34
C GLU A 229 9.87 18.01 -27.05
N ALA A 230 8.58 18.10 -26.71
CA ALA A 230 8.04 17.38 -25.57
C ALA A 230 8.08 15.84 -25.74
N PHE A 231 7.86 15.34 -26.95
CA PHE A 231 8.01 13.92 -27.28
C PHE A 231 9.49 13.47 -27.25
N ILE A 232 10.42 14.31 -27.69
CA ILE A 232 11.86 14.06 -27.57
C ILE A 232 12.23 13.90 -26.09
N ARG A 233 11.74 14.79 -25.22
CA ARG A 233 12.00 14.72 -23.76
C ARG A 233 11.40 13.48 -23.11
N LEU A 234 10.16 13.13 -23.46
CA LEU A 234 9.53 11.91 -22.96
C LEU A 234 10.35 10.66 -23.37
N THR A 235 10.72 10.59 -24.65
CA THR A 235 11.52 9.48 -25.19
C THR A 235 12.91 9.43 -24.54
N TYR A 236 13.56 10.58 -24.41
CA TYR A 236 14.85 10.73 -23.72
C TYR A 236 14.78 10.23 -22.29
N GLY A 237 13.78 10.64 -21.51
CA GLY A 237 13.63 10.21 -20.12
C GLY A 237 13.46 8.69 -20.00
N LEU A 238 12.64 8.07 -20.86
CA LEU A 238 12.44 6.62 -20.87
C LEU A 238 13.73 5.87 -21.23
N ILE A 239 14.50 6.36 -22.20
CA ILE A 239 15.84 5.83 -22.54
C ILE A 239 16.81 6.00 -21.37
N LEU A 240 16.85 7.19 -20.77
CA LEU A 240 17.74 7.55 -19.67
C LEU A 240 17.52 6.64 -18.45
N PHE A 241 16.29 6.25 -18.15
CA PHE A 241 16.02 5.32 -17.04
C PHE A 241 16.57 3.92 -17.31
N GLY A 242 16.50 3.43 -18.54
CA GLY A 242 17.18 2.19 -18.91
C GLY A 242 18.70 2.29 -18.77
N LEU A 243 19.29 3.45 -19.14
CA LEU A 243 20.72 3.72 -18.90
C LEU A 243 21.05 3.78 -17.40
N ALA A 244 20.20 4.42 -16.58
CA ALA A 244 20.33 4.46 -15.13
C ALA A 244 20.32 3.06 -14.51
N MET A 245 19.47 2.17 -15.02
CA MET A 245 19.44 0.77 -14.59
C MET A 245 20.74 0.03 -14.94
N GLN A 246 21.33 0.28 -16.11
CA GLN A 246 22.65 -0.28 -16.45
C GLN A 246 23.74 0.27 -15.51
N MET A 247 23.76 1.57 -15.24
CA MET A 247 24.73 2.20 -14.34
C MET A 247 24.71 1.62 -12.92
N THR A 248 23.54 1.20 -12.43
CA THR A 248 23.39 0.58 -11.10
C THR A 248 23.45 -0.95 -11.13
N GLY A 249 23.31 -1.59 -12.29
CA GLY A 249 23.12 -3.03 -12.40
C GLY A 249 21.78 -3.54 -11.83
N THR A 250 20.86 -2.65 -11.45
CA THR A 250 19.57 -3.02 -10.86
C THR A 250 18.47 -2.09 -11.36
N SER A 251 17.19 -2.43 -11.09
CA SER A 251 16.09 -1.52 -11.40
C SER A 251 15.81 -0.46 -10.31
N ARG A 252 16.70 -0.26 -9.32
CA ARG A 252 16.47 0.70 -8.22
C ARG A 252 16.14 2.14 -8.66
N PRO A 253 16.81 2.72 -9.67
CA PRO A 253 16.49 4.08 -10.11
C PRO A 253 15.08 4.25 -10.70
N ALA A 254 14.47 3.14 -11.13
CA ALA A 254 13.25 3.17 -11.93
C ALA A 254 12.05 2.43 -11.29
N SER A 255 12.27 1.62 -10.26
CA SER A 255 11.26 0.69 -9.73
C SER A 255 11.35 0.52 -8.21
N GLY A 256 10.30 0.97 -7.52
CA GLY A 256 9.99 0.82 -6.10
C GLY A 256 8.57 0.26 -5.87
N ALA A 257 7.89 0.75 -4.84
CA ALA A 257 6.55 0.29 -4.44
C ALA A 257 5.49 0.46 -5.53
N GLU A 258 5.56 1.53 -6.32
CA GLU A 258 4.65 1.79 -7.45
C GLU A 258 4.69 0.68 -8.50
N HIS A 259 5.88 0.15 -8.78
CA HIS A 259 6.07 -0.99 -9.67
C HIS A 259 5.66 -2.30 -9.02
N HIS A 260 5.82 -2.46 -7.70
CA HIS A 260 5.34 -3.64 -7.00
C HIS A 260 3.80 -3.74 -7.09
N ILE A 261 3.09 -2.62 -6.95
CA ILE A 261 1.65 -2.55 -7.18
C ILE A 261 1.32 -2.95 -8.62
N SER A 262 2.01 -2.36 -9.61
CA SER A 262 1.81 -2.68 -11.02
C SER A 262 2.02 -4.17 -11.32
N HIS A 263 3.12 -4.77 -10.86
CA HIS A 263 3.41 -6.19 -11.10
C HIS A 263 2.38 -7.11 -10.43
N MET A 264 1.88 -6.77 -9.22
CA MET A 264 0.81 -7.54 -8.58
C MET A 264 -0.46 -7.52 -9.42
N ILE A 265 -0.81 -6.37 -10.00
CA ILE A 265 -1.95 -6.22 -10.90
C ILE A 265 -1.73 -7.02 -12.20
N GLU A 266 -0.54 -6.95 -12.79
CA GLU A 266 -0.20 -7.69 -14.02
C GLU A 266 -0.24 -9.20 -13.86
N MET A 267 0.13 -9.70 -12.69
CA MET A 267 0.09 -11.13 -12.38
C MET A 267 -1.34 -11.66 -12.17
N ALA A 268 -2.32 -10.76 -11.97
CA ALA A 268 -3.73 -11.07 -11.75
C ALA A 268 -3.97 -12.28 -10.81
N PRO A 269 -3.46 -12.25 -9.56
CA PRO A 269 -3.48 -13.41 -8.68
C PRO A 269 -4.92 -13.80 -8.30
N GLU A 270 -5.25 -15.09 -8.50
CA GLU A 270 -6.62 -15.62 -8.38
C GLU A 270 -7.29 -15.26 -7.05
N GLY A 271 -6.59 -15.46 -5.94
CA GLY A 271 -7.11 -15.20 -4.59
C GLY A 271 -7.31 -13.73 -4.24
N SER A 272 -6.75 -12.81 -5.02
CA SER A 272 -6.94 -11.37 -4.84
C SER A 272 -8.20 -10.85 -5.52
N GLY A 273 -8.70 -11.54 -6.55
CA GLY A 273 -9.76 -11.04 -7.43
C GLY A 273 -9.40 -9.76 -8.21
N ILE A 274 -8.09 -9.50 -8.42
CA ILE A 274 -7.59 -8.36 -9.19
C ILE A 274 -7.27 -8.84 -10.62
N SER A 275 -7.75 -8.08 -11.61
CA SER A 275 -7.38 -8.26 -13.01
C SER A 275 -7.48 -6.91 -13.72
N SER A 276 -6.61 -6.66 -14.70
CA SER A 276 -6.61 -5.41 -15.46
C SER A 276 -5.89 -5.58 -16.80
N GLU A 277 -6.57 -5.16 -17.87
CA GLU A 277 -6.03 -5.07 -19.23
C GLU A 277 -5.28 -3.76 -19.49
N ALA A 278 -5.18 -2.87 -18.49
CA ALA A 278 -4.46 -1.61 -18.63
C ALA A 278 -2.97 -1.82 -18.96
N LEU A 279 -2.36 -0.82 -19.59
CA LEU A 279 -0.95 -0.87 -19.93
C LEU A 279 -0.07 -0.79 -18.68
N HIS A 280 1.17 -1.29 -18.80
CA HIS A 280 2.16 -1.26 -17.72
C HIS A 280 2.29 0.12 -17.08
N GLY A 281 2.54 1.15 -17.89
CA GLY A 281 2.75 2.50 -17.38
C GLY A 281 1.48 3.17 -16.84
N GLU A 282 0.29 2.74 -17.28
CA GLU A 282 -0.97 3.15 -16.65
C GLU A 282 -1.09 2.56 -15.24
N LYS A 283 -0.75 1.27 -15.09
CA LYS A 283 -0.73 0.57 -13.79
C LYS A 283 0.33 1.15 -12.85
N VAL A 284 1.52 1.47 -13.36
CA VAL A 284 2.58 2.16 -12.61
C VAL A 284 2.13 3.56 -12.20
N GLY A 285 1.47 4.32 -13.08
CA GLY A 285 0.94 5.64 -12.76
C GLY A 285 -0.09 5.60 -11.63
N VAL A 286 -1.06 4.68 -11.68
CA VAL A 286 -2.02 4.47 -10.58
C VAL A 286 -1.31 3.99 -9.31
N GLY A 287 -0.37 3.05 -9.41
CA GLY A 287 0.46 2.60 -8.28
C GLY A 287 1.26 3.73 -7.64
N THR A 288 1.69 4.71 -8.43
CA THR A 288 2.40 5.90 -7.96
C THR A 288 1.50 6.77 -7.10
N LEU A 289 0.26 7.02 -7.53
CA LEU A 289 -0.73 7.77 -6.74
C LEU A 289 -1.09 7.04 -5.45
N LEU A 290 -1.28 5.73 -5.49
CA LEU A 290 -1.56 4.92 -4.29
C LEU A 290 -0.42 4.97 -3.28
N ALA A 291 0.83 4.79 -3.75
CA ALA A 291 2.01 4.87 -2.89
C ALA A 291 2.22 6.28 -2.33
N ALA A 292 2.06 7.33 -3.16
CA ALA A 292 2.19 8.71 -2.72
C ALA A 292 1.15 9.07 -1.65
N GLN A 293 -0.12 8.66 -1.82
CA GLN A 293 -1.18 8.86 -0.82
C GLN A 293 -0.84 8.18 0.50
N GLU A 294 -0.40 6.92 0.45
CA GLU A 294 -0.04 6.17 1.66
C GLU A 294 1.15 6.83 2.38
N TYR A 295 2.18 7.23 1.63
CA TYR A 295 3.37 7.85 2.19
C TYR A 295 3.06 9.24 2.76
N GLN A 296 2.14 9.99 2.14
CA GLN A 296 1.64 11.25 2.68
C GLN A 296 0.78 11.05 3.94
N SER A 297 -0.03 9.98 4.01
CA SER A 297 -0.75 9.61 5.23
C SER A 297 0.22 9.32 6.38
N ILE A 298 1.28 8.56 6.11
CA ILE A 298 2.36 8.30 7.07
C ILE A 298 3.04 9.62 7.50
N LEU A 299 3.33 10.52 6.57
CA LEU A 299 3.94 11.82 6.87
C LEU A 299 3.06 12.68 7.79
N CYS A 300 1.75 12.61 7.63
CA CYS A 300 0.77 13.33 8.45
C CYS A 300 0.48 12.66 9.81
N ALA A 301 0.86 11.39 9.99
CA ALA A 301 0.61 10.66 11.21
C ALA A 301 1.47 11.20 12.37
N LYS A 302 0.85 11.33 13.54
CA LYS A 302 1.52 11.76 14.78
C LYS A 302 1.83 10.55 15.64
N ASN A 303 2.95 10.60 16.38
CA ASN A 303 3.31 9.59 17.39
C ASN A 303 3.35 8.15 16.85
N ILE A 304 3.90 7.98 15.64
CA ILE A 304 4.11 6.67 15.03
C ILE A 304 4.95 5.81 15.98
N ALA A 305 4.42 4.64 16.35
CA ALA A 305 5.20 3.63 17.03
C ALA A 305 5.85 2.69 16.02
N PHE A 306 7.00 2.13 16.41
CA PHE A 306 7.81 1.27 15.56
C PHE A 306 7.90 -0.12 16.18
N ARG A 307 7.77 -1.15 15.34
CA ARG A 307 7.93 -2.54 15.75
C ARG A 307 8.80 -3.30 14.75
N ASP A 308 9.31 -4.43 15.19
CA ASP A 308 10.16 -5.28 14.35
C ASP A 308 9.40 -5.85 13.16
N TYR A 309 10.12 -6.08 12.07
CA TYR A 309 9.54 -6.66 10.86
C TYR A 309 9.20 -8.13 11.06
N ILE A 310 7.93 -8.48 10.81
CA ILE A 310 7.46 -9.87 10.81
C ILE A 310 7.13 -10.29 9.37
N PRO A 311 7.83 -11.29 8.79
CA PRO A 311 7.51 -11.82 7.47
C PRO A 311 6.08 -12.32 7.34
N GLU A 312 5.53 -12.25 6.13
CA GLU A 312 4.18 -12.74 5.86
C GLU A 312 4.12 -14.27 5.96
N LYS A 313 3.00 -14.79 6.48
CA LYS A 313 2.80 -16.23 6.60
C LYS A 313 2.61 -16.82 5.20
N GLN A 314 3.28 -17.96 4.93
CA GLN A 314 3.12 -18.66 3.65
C GLN A 314 1.66 -18.99 3.32
N GLN A 315 0.85 -19.29 4.33
CA GLN A 315 -0.59 -19.52 4.18
C GLN A 315 -1.29 -18.31 3.56
N LYS A 316 -0.95 -17.10 4.01
CA LYS A 316 -1.52 -15.85 3.48
C LYS A 316 -1.06 -15.61 2.04
N ILE A 317 0.19 -15.91 1.71
CA ILE A 317 0.69 -15.85 0.33
C ILE A 317 -0.09 -16.80 -0.58
N LYS A 318 -0.36 -18.04 -0.14
CA LYS A 318 -1.19 -19.00 -0.89
C LYS A 318 -2.62 -18.52 -1.10
N GLU A 319 -3.24 -17.98 -0.05
CA GLU A 319 -4.58 -17.40 -0.13
C GLU A 319 -4.68 -16.24 -1.12
N LEU A 320 -3.64 -15.40 -1.22
CA LEU A 320 -3.64 -14.24 -2.10
C LEU A 320 -3.31 -14.62 -3.55
N PHE A 321 -2.28 -15.43 -3.76
CA PHE A 321 -1.69 -15.67 -5.08
C PHE A 321 -2.18 -16.94 -5.77
N GLY A 322 -2.91 -17.82 -5.07
CA GLY A 322 -3.29 -19.12 -5.60
C GLY A 322 -2.08 -20.06 -5.74
N ASN A 323 -2.32 -21.33 -6.10
CA ASN A 323 -1.27 -22.36 -5.97
C ASN A 323 -0.04 -22.11 -6.87
N VAL A 324 -0.25 -21.70 -8.12
CA VAL A 324 0.85 -21.58 -9.11
C VAL A 324 1.77 -20.40 -8.78
N ILE A 325 1.19 -19.22 -8.60
CA ILE A 325 1.98 -18.00 -8.36
C ILE A 325 2.56 -17.98 -6.94
N ALA A 326 1.83 -18.53 -5.94
CA ALA A 326 2.30 -18.50 -4.55
C ALA A 326 3.63 -19.24 -4.35
N GLU A 327 3.92 -20.30 -5.09
CA GLU A 327 5.21 -20.99 -4.99
C GLU A 327 6.38 -20.06 -5.31
N GLU A 328 6.25 -19.25 -6.37
CA GLU A 328 7.27 -18.28 -6.76
C GLU A 328 7.34 -17.10 -5.78
N MET A 329 6.21 -16.62 -5.28
CA MET A 329 6.18 -15.55 -4.26
C MET A 329 6.79 -16.00 -2.93
N ILE A 330 6.56 -17.26 -2.53
CA ILE A 330 7.21 -17.84 -1.36
C ILE A 330 8.72 -17.89 -1.60
N LYS A 331 9.19 -18.42 -2.75
CA LYS A 331 10.63 -18.48 -3.09
C LYS A 331 11.29 -17.10 -3.09
N GLU A 332 10.65 -16.11 -3.71
CA GLU A 332 11.12 -14.71 -3.76
C GLU A 332 11.37 -14.15 -2.35
N ASN A 333 10.46 -14.42 -1.39
CA ASN A 333 10.49 -13.87 -0.04
C ASN A 333 11.11 -14.81 1.02
N VAL A 334 11.73 -15.95 0.65
CA VAL A 334 12.39 -16.85 1.63
C VAL A 334 13.48 -16.11 2.42
N LYS A 335 14.26 -15.25 1.76
CA LYS A 335 15.31 -14.43 2.38
C LYS A 335 14.87 -12.98 2.41
N ASP A 336 13.76 -12.70 3.06
CA ASP A 336 13.15 -11.38 3.11
C ASP A 336 14.14 -10.32 3.59
N THR A 337 14.39 -9.32 2.74
CA THR A 337 15.38 -8.26 2.97
C THR A 337 15.05 -7.39 4.19
N ALA A 338 13.79 -7.35 4.60
CA ALA A 338 13.34 -6.53 5.72
C ALA A 338 13.46 -7.22 7.09
N VAL A 339 13.77 -8.53 7.16
CA VAL A 339 13.87 -9.30 8.43
C VAL A 339 14.90 -8.71 9.39
N SER A 340 15.94 -8.07 8.86
CA SER A 340 16.98 -7.44 9.67
C SER A 340 16.59 -6.07 10.24
N ILE A 341 15.45 -5.51 9.82
CA ILE A 341 15.02 -4.18 10.24
C ILE A 341 14.24 -4.27 11.55
N THR A 342 14.74 -3.58 12.56
CA THR A 342 14.11 -3.48 13.88
C THR A 342 13.29 -2.19 14.02
N GLY A 343 12.34 -2.19 14.94
CA GLY A 343 11.59 -0.99 15.32
C GLY A 343 12.52 0.12 15.82
N GLN A 344 13.57 -0.24 16.56
CA GLN A 344 14.58 0.71 17.03
C GLN A 344 15.34 1.38 15.87
N ALA A 345 15.81 0.61 14.87
CA ALA A 345 16.51 1.18 13.73
C ALA A 345 15.63 2.15 12.93
N LEU A 346 14.33 1.81 12.77
CA LEU A 346 13.37 2.72 12.15
C LEU A 346 13.20 4.01 12.96
N GLN A 347 13.09 3.91 14.28
CA GLN A 347 12.95 5.07 15.16
C GLN A 347 14.17 5.99 15.09
N GLU A 348 15.39 5.42 15.12
CA GLU A 348 16.65 6.16 15.05
C GLU A 348 16.80 6.92 13.72
N HIS A 349 16.42 6.29 12.61
CA HIS A 349 16.52 6.88 11.28
C HIS A 349 15.24 7.60 10.81
N TRP A 350 14.20 7.68 11.65
CA TRP A 350 12.91 8.20 11.24
C TRP A 350 12.98 9.64 10.74
N SER A 351 13.81 10.49 11.36
CA SER A 351 13.97 11.88 10.92
C SER A 351 14.49 11.96 9.48
N GLU A 352 15.43 11.10 9.09
CA GLU A 352 15.98 11.07 7.73
C GLU A 352 14.94 10.55 6.74
N ILE A 353 14.21 9.49 7.11
CA ILE A 353 13.11 8.94 6.29
C ILE A 353 12.02 10.01 6.09
N TYR A 354 11.66 10.72 7.15
CA TYR A 354 10.66 11.78 7.13
C TYR A 354 11.05 12.90 6.15
N ASP A 355 12.33 13.28 6.08
CA ASP A 355 12.81 14.26 5.10
C ASP A 355 12.76 13.72 3.67
N VAL A 356 13.06 12.44 3.44
CA VAL A 356 12.88 11.82 2.12
C VAL A 356 11.42 11.87 1.67
N LEU A 357 10.47 11.62 2.58
CA LEU A 357 9.04 11.64 2.27
C LEU A 357 8.54 13.03 1.88
N LYS A 358 9.08 14.11 2.46
CA LYS A 358 8.74 15.49 2.08
C LYS A 358 9.17 15.85 0.67
N GLU A 359 10.19 15.19 0.13
CA GLU A 359 10.68 15.44 -1.23
C GLU A 359 9.78 14.80 -2.31
N ILE A 360 8.91 13.86 -1.91
CA ILE A 360 7.96 13.25 -2.82
C ILE A 360 6.91 14.30 -3.20
N LYS A 361 6.58 14.36 -4.49
CA LYS A 361 5.54 15.27 -4.97
C LYS A 361 4.18 14.92 -4.35
N ASP A 362 3.45 15.95 -3.93
CA ASP A 362 2.15 15.82 -3.28
C ASP A 362 1.16 14.99 -4.12
N ALA A 363 0.45 14.07 -3.46
CA ALA A 363 -0.41 13.11 -4.15
C ALA A 363 -1.63 13.76 -4.79
N ASP A 364 -2.20 14.80 -4.17
CA ASP A 364 -3.35 15.54 -4.72
C ASP A 364 -2.93 16.40 -5.92
N GLU A 365 -1.73 16.98 -5.89
CA GLU A 365 -1.15 17.67 -7.04
C GLU A 365 -0.90 16.72 -8.21
N LEU A 366 -0.33 15.54 -7.95
CA LEU A 366 -0.14 14.50 -8.97
C LEU A 366 -1.47 14.04 -9.55
N LYS A 367 -2.48 13.81 -8.70
CA LYS A 367 -3.82 13.40 -9.16
C LYS A 367 -4.46 14.45 -10.07
N LYS A 368 -4.44 15.72 -9.66
CA LYS A 368 -4.94 16.85 -10.48
C LYS A 368 -4.21 16.95 -11.82
N LEU A 369 -2.90 16.70 -11.83
CA LEU A 369 -2.10 16.67 -13.06
C LEU A 369 -2.57 15.55 -13.99
N TYR A 370 -2.78 14.34 -13.45
CA TYR A 370 -3.25 13.18 -14.22
C TYR A 370 -4.64 13.42 -14.81
N GLU A 371 -5.58 13.89 -13.98
CA GLU A 371 -6.95 14.23 -14.40
C GLU A 371 -6.93 15.29 -15.51
N LYS A 372 -6.16 16.37 -15.34
CA LYS A 372 -6.00 17.42 -16.36
C LYS A 372 -5.39 16.88 -17.65
N ALA A 373 -4.50 15.89 -17.55
CA ALA A 373 -3.85 15.28 -18.70
C ALA A 373 -4.66 14.13 -19.35
N GLY A 374 -5.81 13.76 -18.75
CA GLY A 374 -6.59 12.59 -19.14
C GLY A 374 -5.78 11.29 -19.03
N ILE A 375 -4.91 11.21 -18.04
CA ILE A 375 -4.14 10.01 -17.67
C ILE A 375 -4.93 9.28 -16.58
N LYS A 376 -4.96 7.94 -16.65
CA LYS A 376 -5.66 7.11 -15.66
C LYS A 376 -5.09 7.36 -14.26
N SER A 377 -5.97 7.63 -13.30
CA SER A 377 -5.63 8.20 -11.99
C SER A 377 -6.23 7.45 -10.80
N SER A 378 -7.02 6.41 -11.07
CA SER A 378 -7.71 5.60 -10.07
C SER A 378 -7.68 4.12 -10.41
N LEU A 379 -8.01 3.24 -9.45
CA LEU A 379 -8.16 1.81 -9.71
C LEU A 379 -9.30 1.56 -10.72
N SER A 380 -10.38 2.32 -10.60
CA SER A 380 -11.53 2.25 -11.51
C SER A 380 -11.14 2.56 -12.95
N ASP A 381 -10.26 3.53 -13.18
CA ASP A 381 -9.77 3.88 -14.53
C ASP A 381 -9.03 2.73 -15.21
N ILE A 382 -8.41 1.84 -14.43
CA ILE A 382 -7.71 0.64 -14.91
C ILE A 382 -8.56 -0.64 -14.75
N GLY A 383 -9.87 -0.50 -14.48
CA GLY A 383 -10.81 -1.62 -14.41
C GLY A 383 -10.77 -2.43 -13.11
N ILE A 384 -10.24 -1.87 -12.03
CA ILE A 384 -10.12 -2.52 -10.72
C ILE A 384 -11.07 -1.84 -9.72
N ASP A 385 -11.74 -2.64 -8.88
CA ASP A 385 -12.59 -2.16 -7.80
C ASP A 385 -11.77 -1.36 -6.75
N GLU A 386 -12.24 -0.16 -6.37
CA GLU A 386 -11.55 0.70 -5.39
C GLU A 386 -11.35 0.03 -4.02
N GLY A 387 -12.22 -0.89 -3.64
CA GLY A 387 -12.11 -1.71 -2.43
C GLY A 387 -10.89 -2.64 -2.42
N LYS A 388 -10.15 -2.76 -3.54
CA LYS A 388 -8.88 -3.49 -3.62
C LYS A 388 -7.67 -2.65 -3.19
N LYS A 389 -7.85 -1.35 -2.93
CA LYS A 389 -6.76 -0.44 -2.52
C LYS A 389 -5.97 -0.98 -1.32
N ASP A 390 -6.65 -1.31 -0.23
CA ASP A 390 -5.99 -1.76 1.01
C ASP A 390 -5.23 -3.08 0.81
N LEU A 391 -5.76 -3.97 -0.04
CA LEU A 391 -5.09 -5.22 -0.40
C LEU A 391 -3.79 -4.94 -1.17
N LEU A 392 -3.81 -4.04 -2.16
CA LEU A 392 -2.62 -3.68 -2.93
C LEU A 392 -1.55 -3.02 -2.05
N LEU A 393 -1.94 -2.09 -1.18
CA LEU A 393 -1.02 -1.44 -0.23
C LEU A 393 -0.43 -2.46 0.75
N ALA A 394 -1.25 -3.37 1.28
CA ALA A 394 -0.82 -4.35 2.26
C ALA A 394 0.06 -5.47 1.70
N TYR A 395 -0.07 -5.84 0.41
CA TYR A 395 0.55 -7.09 -0.08
C TYR A 395 1.36 -6.97 -1.37
N SER A 396 1.32 -5.83 -2.07
CA SER A 396 2.09 -5.67 -3.32
C SER A 396 3.59 -5.89 -3.14
N TYR A 397 4.15 -5.58 -1.97
CA TYR A 397 5.57 -5.79 -1.70
C TYR A 397 6.02 -7.25 -1.87
N LEU A 398 5.12 -8.24 -1.79
CA LEU A 398 5.44 -9.66 -1.92
C LEU A 398 5.90 -10.04 -3.32
N VAL A 399 5.56 -9.26 -4.36
CA VAL A 399 5.96 -9.60 -5.74
C VAL A 399 7.44 -9.43 -6.01
N ARG A 400 8.16 -8.77 -5.09
CA ARG A 400 9.60 -8.57 -5.21
C ARG A 400 10.26 -8.36 -3.86
N ASN A 401 11.31 -9.14 -3.59
CA ASN A 401 12.09 -9.06 -2.37
C ASN A 401 13.05 -7.87 -2.41
N ARG A 402 12.48 -6.70 -2.13
CA ARG A 402 13.14 -5.41 -2.16
C ARG A 402 12.61 -4.53 -1.02
N LEU A 403 13.53 -3.82 -0.37
CA LEU A 403 13.19 -2.92 0.72
C LEU A 403 12.58 -1.64 0.13
N THR A 404 11.30 -1.43 0.41
CA THR A 404 10.52 -0.23 0.10
C THR A 404 9.82 0.21 1.38
N LEU A 405 9.38 1.47 1.47
CA LEU A 405 8.58 1.88 2.63
C LEU A 405 7.25 1.13 2.69
N MET A 406 6.65 0.77 1.54
CA MET A 406 5.46 -0.10 1.50
C MET A 406 5.70 -1.47 2.16
N ARG A 407 6.87 -2.09 1.96
CA ARG A 407 7.25 -3.32 2.68
C ARG A 407 7.35 -3.06 4.19
N MET A 408 7.91 -1.92 4.57
CA MET A 408 8.10 -1.51 5.96
C MET A 408 6.83 -0.94 6.62
N ARG A 409 5.74 -0.75 5.87
CA ARG A 409 4.50 -0.16 6.38
C ARG A 409 3.97 -0.87 7.62
N LYS A 410 4.08 -2.20 7.68
CA LYS A 410 3.64 -3.01 8.82
C LYS A 410 4.50 -2.86 10.07
N CYS A 411 5.66 -2.23 9.98
CA CYS A 411 6.50 -1.84 11.12
C CYS A 411 6.10 -0.49 11.70
N LEU A 412 5.29 0.28 10.97
CA LEU A 412 4.74 1.55 11.43
C LEU A 412 3.36 1.29 12.03
N VAL A 413 3.18 1.62 13.30
CA VAL A 413 1.89 1.56 13.97
C VAL A 413 1.29 2.96 13.98
N LEU A 414 0.38 3.22 13.05
CA LEU A 414 -0.16 4.57 12.81
C LEU A 414 -1.36 4.90 13.71
N LYS A 415 -2.13 3.90 14.14
CA LYS A 415 -3.34 4.10 14.91
C LYS A 415 -3.47 3.10 16.05
N LYS A 416 -3.17 3.56 17.26
CA LYS A 416 -3.29 2.80 18.52
C LYS A 416 -4.59 3.20 19.21
N GLY A 417 -5.42 2.23 19.57
CA GLY A 417 -6.68 2.46 20.26
C GLY A 417 -6.68 1.98 21.70
N ILE A 418 -7.29 2.76 22.60
CA ILE A 418 -7.67 2.32 23.93
C ILE A 418 -9.19 2.32 23.99
N ILE A 419 -9.76 1.14 24.22
CA ILE A 419 -11.20 0.94 24.29
C ILE A 419 -11.55 0.74 25.77
N PHE A 420 -12.34 1.65 26.32
CA PHE A 420 -12.75 1.60 27.71
C PHE A 420 -14.11 0.93 27.85
N ASP A 421 -14.24 0.07 28.85
CA ASP A 421 -15.52 -0.13 29.49
C ASP A 421 -15.95 1.14 30.24
N MET A 422 -17.21 1.21 30.66
CA MET A 422 -17.77 2.39 31.32
C MET A 422 -17.98 2.18 32.83
N ASP A 423 -18.89 1.29 33.20
CA ASP A 423 -19.30 1.06 34.59
C ASP A 423 -18.27 0.23 35.35
N GLY A 424 -17.66 0.78 36.40
CA GLY A 424 -16.56 0.09 37.11
C GLY A 424 -15.18 0.40 36.52
N THR A 425 -15.11 1.08 35.37
CA THR A 425 -13.87 1.48 34.72
C THR A 425 -13.65 2.99 34.65
N LEU A 426 -14.66 3.75 34.20
CA LEU A 426 -14.62 5.22 34.13
C LEU A 426 -15.34 5.88 35.31
N TRP A 427 -16.40 5.25 35.82
CA TRP A 427 -17.22 5.82 36.88
C TRP A 427 -17.94 4.74 37.70
N ASP A 428 -18.52 5.16 38.82
CA ASP A 428 -19.50 4.42 39.58
C ASP A 428 -20.90 5.02 39.40
N SER A 429 -21.74 4.35 38.60
CA SER A 429 -23.13 4.73 38.31
C SER A 429 -24.14 4.06 39.24
N SER A 430 -23.70 3.14 40.11
CA SER A 430 -24.60 2.24 40.86
C SER A 430 -25.68 2.94 41.67
N GLU A 431 -25.37 4.08 42.30
CA GLU A 431 -26.33 4.84 43.11
C GLU A 431 -27.44 5.47 42.28
N ILE A 432 -27.07 6.14 41.18
CA ILE A 432 -28.04 6.84 40.33
C ILE A 432 -28.90 5.85 39.53
N VAL A 433 -28.32 4.72 39.13
CA VAL A 433 -29.04 3.65 38.44
C VAL A 433 -30.00 2.93 39.38
N ALA A 434 -29.55 2.58 40.60
CA ALA A 434 -30.41 1.97 41.61
C ALA A 434 -31.63 2.85 41.93
N LYS A 435 -31.42 4.17 42.03
CA LYS A 435 -32.49 5.16 42.24
C LYS A 435 -33.47 5.20 41.06
N SER A 436 -32.97 5.33 39.83
CA SER A 436 -33.82 5.41 38.64
C SER A 436 -34.63 4.13 38.43
N TRP A 437 -34.02 2.97 38.63
CA TRP A 437 -34.70 1.67 38.50
C TRP A 437 -35.72 1.47 39.62
N THR A 438 -35.42 1.89 40.85
CA THR A 438 -36.41 1.87 41.95
C THR A 438 -37.64 2.72 41.61
N ASP A 439 -37.46 3.89 41.02
CA ASP A 439 -38.58 4.75 40.63
C ASP A 439 -39.33 4.23 39.40
N ALA A 440 -38.63 3.59 38.46
CA ALA A 440 -39.24 2.85 37.35
C ALA A 440 -40.13 1.71 37.87
N ILE A 441 -39.66 0.90 38.81
CA ILE A 441 -40.42 -0.21 39.39
C ILE A 441 -41.67 0.30 40.12
N LYS A 442 -41.54 1.34 40.95
CA LYS A 442 -42.70 1.97 41.62
C LYS A 442 -43.74 2.49 40.63
N SER A 443 -43.31 2.89 39.43
CA SER A 443 -44.23 3.36 38.38
C SER A 443 -44.91 2.20 37.62
N TYR A 444 -44.30 1.02 37.62
CA TYR A 444 -44.80 -0.19 36.95
C TYR A 444 -45.75 -0.99 37.84
N ASP A 445 -45.43 -1.14 39.12
CA ASP A 445 -46.29 -1.82 40.10
C ASP A 445 -46.12 -1.29 41.54
N ASN A 446 -46.94 -1.82 42.45
CA ASN A 446 -46.93 -1.49 43.88
C ASN A 446 -46.24 -2.57 44.75
N THR A 447 -45.34 -3.37 44.20
CA THR A 447 -44.61 -4.41 44.96
C THR A 447 -43.73 -3.84 46.06
N GLY A 448 -43.31 -2.58 45.93
CA GLY A 448 -42.44 -1.89 46.88
C GLY A 448 -40.98 -2.34 46.80
N LYS A 449 -40.58 -3.04 45.73
CA LYS A 449 -39.19 -3.42 45.49
C LYS A 449 -38.29 -2.18 45.38
N VAL A 450 -37.15 -2.24 46.07
CA VAL A 450 -36.10 -1.23 46.03
C VAL A 450 -34.83 -1.90 45.53
N ILE A 451 -34.20 -1.31 44.52
CA ILE A 451 -32.88 -1.72 44.04
C ILE A 451 -31.84 -0.92 44.82
N THR A 452 -30.85 -1.58 45.39
CA THR A 452 -29.74 -0.90 46.08
C THR A 452 -28.52 -0.76 45.15
N PRO A 453 -27.57 0.14 45.47
CA PRO A 453 -26.31 0.22 44.73
C PRO A 453 -25.54 -1.11 44.71
N GLU A 454 -25.57 -1.88 45.79
CA GLU A 454 -24.93 -3.21 45.86
C GLU A 454 -25.60 -4.23 44.94
N ASP A 455 -26.94 -4.17 44.80
CA ASP A 455 -27.66 -5.00 43.82
C ASP A 455 -27.20 -4.69 42.40
N MET A 456 -27.03 -3.40 42.08
CA MET A 456 -26.52 -2.96 40.77
C MET A 456 -25.08 -3.42 40.54
N LYS A 457 -24.17 -3.19 41.49
CA LYS A 457 -22.76 -3.62 41.37
C LYS A 457 -22.59 -5.12 41.14
N ARG A 458 -23.53 -5.94 41.63
CA ARG A 458 -23.52 -7.39 41.41
C ARG A 458 -23.87 -7.79 39.98
N VAL A 459 -24.66 -6.98 39.26
CA VAL A 459 -25.22 -7.34 37.95
C VAL A 459 -24.71 -6.47 36.80
N MET A 460 -24.09 -5.33 37.09
CA MET A 460 -23.42 -4.49 36.10
C MET A 460 -22.36 -5.30 35.35
N GLY A 461 -22.32 -5.12 34.03
CA GLY A 461 -21.48 -5.91 33.12
C GLY A 461 -22.11 -7.23 32.64
N LEU A 462 -23.22 -7.71 33.23
CA LEU A 462 -23.93 -8.88 32.72
C LEU A 462 -24.74 -8.54 31.45
N PRO A 463 -24.96 -9.51 30.54
CA PRO A 463 -25.97 -9.42 29.50
C PRO A 463 -27.34 -8.99 30.04
N MET A 464 -28.06 -8.15 29.30
CA MET A 464 -29.32 -7.52 29.72
C MET A 464 -30.40 -8.54 30.15
N ASP A 465 -30.47 -9.67 29.46
CA ASP A 465 -31.38 -10.78 29.78
C ASP A 465 -31.01 -11.46 31.12
N LYS A 466 -29.73 -11.69 31.38
CA LYS A 466 -29.23 -12.25 32.64
C LYS A 466 -29.40 -11.29 33.80
N LEU A 467 -29.14 -10.01 33.56
CA LEU A 467 -29.34 -8.94 34.53
C LEU A 467 -30.81 -8.91 34.98
N ALA A 468 -31.74 -8.88 34.02
CA ALA A 468 -33.18 -8.90 34.30
C ALA A 468 -33.59 -10.19 35.03
N ALA A 469 -33.05 -11.36 34.66
CA ALA A 469 -33.36 -12.60 35.34
C ALA A 469 -32.91 -12.60 36.82
N VAL A 470 -31.82 -11.91 37.15
CA VAL A 470 -31.33 -11.77 38.54
C VAL A 470 -32.13 -10.73 39.31
N LEU A 471 -32.34 -9.54 38.73
CA LEU A 471 -33.00 -8.44 39.42
C LEU A 471 -34.52 -8.53 39.42
N PHE A 472 -35.14 -9.30 38.52
CA PHE A 472 -36.60 -9.39 38.39
C PHE A 472 -37.08 -10.85 38.46
N SER A 473 -36.37 -11.70 39.22
CA SER A 473 -36.67 -13.13 39.37
C SER A 473 -38.09 -13.46 39.83
N GLU A 474 -38.78 -12.52 40.48
CA GLU A 474 -40.16 -12.65 40.93
C GLU A 474 -41.22 -12.37 39.84
N TYR A 475 -40.81 -11.86 38.69
CA TYR A 475 -41.67 -11.55 37.55
C TYR A 475 -41.63 -12.64 36.49
N GLU A 476 -42.72 -12.82 35.74
CA GLU A 476 -42.71 -13.69 34.57
C GLU A 476 -41.76 -13.14 33.48
N THR A 477 -41.14 -14.01 32.68
CA THR A 477 -40.14 -13.61 31.67
C THR A 477 -40.61 -12.50 30.72
N GLY A 478 -41.91 -12.49 30.36
CA GLY A 478 -42.49 -11.44 29.52
C GLY A 478 -42.61 -10.07 30.22
N GLU A 479 -42.76 -10.07 31.54
CA GLU A 479 -42.81 -8.87 32.38
C GLU A 479 -41.41 -8.36 32.72
N GLN A 480 -40.45 -9.25 32.96
CA GLN A 480 -39.03 -8.92 33.17
C GLN A 480 -38.50 -8.04 32.04
N LYS A 481 -38.80 -8.40 30.78
CA LYS A 481 -38.36 -7.63 29.61
C LYS A 481 -39.00 -6.23 29.56
N LYS A 482 -40.30 -6.13 29.80
CA LYS A 482 -41.01 -4.83 29.79
C LYS A 482 -40.48 -3.89 30.88
N LEU A 483 -40.28 -4.43 32.08
CA LEU A 483 -39.77 -3.66 33.20
C LEU A 483 -38.33 -3.21 32.94
N LEU A 484 -37.49 -4.07 32.36
CA LEU A 484 -36.13 -3.73 31.93
C LEU A 484 -36.13 -2.56 30.94
N ASP A 485 -36.99 -2.59 29.91
CA ASP A 485 -37.09 -1.52 28.91
C ASP A 485 -37.46 -0.17 29.56
N ILE A 486 -38.38 -0.17 30.53
CA ILE A 486 -38.77 1.05 31.29
C ILE A 486 -37.61 1.55 32.15
N CYS A 487 -36.93 0.65 32.87
CA CYS A 487 -35.78 0.99 33.69
C CYS A 487 -34.67 1.64 32.85
N CYS A 488 -34.29 1.02 31.74
CA CYS A 488 -33.26 1.55 30.83
C CYS A 488 -33.62 2.93 30.25
N HIS A 489 -34.89 3.14 29.91
CA HIS A 489 -35.32 4.44 29.39
C HIS A 489 -35.23 5.53 30.46
N LEU A 490 -35.73 5.27 31.66
CA LEU A 490 -35.70 6.25 32.75
C LEU A 490 -34.28 6.52 33.26
N GLU A 491 -33.43 5.49 33.28
CA GLU A 491 -32.03 5.58 33.65
C GLU A 491 -31.27 6.60 32.82
N ASN A 492 -31.43 6.60 31.49
CA ASN A 492 -30.75 7.56 30.60
C ASN A 492 -31.06 9.01 30.99
N GLU A 493 -32.32 9.33 31.34
CA GLU A 493 -32.68 10.67 31.80
C GLU A 493 -32.03 11.02 33.14
N TYR A 494 -31.96 10.05 34.05
CA TYR A 494 -31.35 10.24 35.36
C TYR A 494 -29.85 10.51 35.23
N ILE A 495 -29.16 9.73 34.40
CA ILE A 495 -27.74 9.94 34.08
C ILE A 495 -27.53 11.33 33.47
N LEU A 496 -28.30 11.69 32.44
CA LEU A 496 -28.15 12.98 31.76
C LEU A 496 -28.32 14.17 32.72
N LYS A 497 -29.20 14.06 33.72
CA LYS A 497 -29.51 15.14 34.67
C LYS A 497 -28.60 15.17 35.90
N GLN A 498 -28.20 14.01 36.44
CA GLN A 498 -27.56 13.90 37.75
C GLN A 498 -26.14 13.32 37.70
N GLY A 499 -25.79 12.54 36.67
CA GLY A 499 -24.52 11.84 36.58
C GLY A 499 -24.33 10.75 37.66
N GLY A 500 -23.15 10.16 37.67
CA GLY A 500 -22.62 9.23 38.69
C GLY A 500 -21.35 9.77 39.35
N ILE A 501 -20.57 8.88 39.98
CA ILE A 501 -19.31 9.25 40.64
C ILE A 501 -18.14 8.93 39.69
N LEU A 502 -17.53 9.95 39.12
CA LEU A 502 -16.33 9.78 38.27
C LEU A 502 -15.15 9.26 39.08
N TYR A 503 -14.35 8.38 38.49
CA TYR A 503 -13.07 8.03 39.10
C TYR A 503 -12.05 9.17 38.99
N PRO A 504 -11.05 9.24 39.89
CA PRO A 504 -10.10 10.35 39.90
C PRO A 504 -9.25 10.43 38.62
N LYS A 505 -8.95 11.65 38.17
CA LYS A 505 -7.97 11.98 37.11
C LYS A 505 -8.29 11.45 35.70
N LEU A 506 -9.56 11.24 35.35
CA LEU A 506 -9.96 10.80 34.00
C LEU A 506 -9.44 11.75 32.91
N GLU A 507 -9.82 13.02 32.96
CA GLU A 507 -9.49 14.01 31.93
C GLU A 507 -7.98 14.23 31.77
N GLU A 508 -7.26 14.36 32.89
CA GLU A 508 -5.80 14.48 32.88
C GLU A 508 -5.15 13.27 32.18
N THR A 509 -5.66 12.07 32.47
CA THR A 509 -5.14 10.83 31.89
C THR A 509 -5.49 10.71 30.42
N TRP A 510 -6.73 10.97 30.00
CA TRP A 510 -7.11 11.00 28.59
C TRP A 510 -6.31 12.03 27.80
N GLY A 511 -6.06 13.21 28.37
CA GLY A 511 -5.18 14.23 27.78
C GLY A 511 -3.78 13.68 27.51
N ALA A 512 -3.15 13.08 28.52
CA ALA A 512 -1.83 12.48 28.38
C ALA A 512 -1.80 11.30 27.37
N LEU A 513 -2.86 10.48 27.33
CA LEU A 513 -2.97 9.38 26.36
C LEU A 513 -3.13 9.90 24.92
N LYS A 514 -3.94 10.93 24.70
CA LYS A 514 -4.07 11.60 23.38
C LYS A 514 -2.76 12.27 22.97
N GLU A 515 -2.06 12.91 23.89
CA GLU A 515 -0.71 13.45 23.65
C GLU A 515 0.28 12.34 23.27
N GLY A 516 0.15 11.15 23.86
CA GLY A 516 0.90 9.94 23.51
C GLY A 516 0.47 9.28 22.18
N GLY A 517 -0.53 9.82 21.48
CA GLY A 517 -1.00 9.33 20.18
C GLY A 517 -2.03 8.21 20.25
N TYR A 518 -2.64 7.98 21.42
CA TYR A 518 -3.72 7.01 21.54
C TYR A 518 -5.07 7.63 21.14
N HIS A 519 -5.82 6.87 20.35
CA HIS A 519 -7.21 7.13 20.03
C HIS A 519 -8.09 6.45 21.08
N LEU A 520 -9.09 7.15 21.59
CA LEU A 520 -9.87 6.68 22.74
C LEU A 520 -11.28 6.32 22.31
N TYR A 521 -11.80 5.20 22.83
CA TYR A 521 -13.10 4.64 22.46
C TYR A 521 -13.84 4.14 23.70
N ILE A 522 -15.17 4.03 23.60
CA ILE A 522 -15.98 3.37 24.64
C ILE A 522 -16.72 2.19 24.02
N VAL A 523 -16.63 1.01 24.64
CA VAL A 523 -17.54 -0.09 24.32
C VAL A 523 -18.11 -0.65 25.61
N SER A 524 -19.42 -0.50 25.81
CA SER A 524 -20.12 -0.97 27.01
C SER A 524 -21.28 -1.90 26.67
N ASN A 525 -21.64 -2.76 27.61
CA ASN A 525 -22.83 -3.60 27.50
C ASN A 525 -24.05 -2.89 28.12
N CYS A 526 -24.44 -1.77 27.52
CA CYS A 526 -25.56 -0.94 27.96
C CYS A 526 -26.60 -0.75 26.83
N GLN A 527 -27.71 -0.09 27.16
CA GLN A 527 -28.71 0.37 26.22
C GLN A 527 -28.22 1.56 25.37
N SER A 528 -28.92 1.79 24.26
CA SER A 528 -28.74 2.99 23.44
C SER A 528 -29.11 4.24 24.23
N GLY A 529 -28.33 5.32 24.11
CA GLY A 529 -28.51 6.57 24.84
C GLY A 529 -27.79 6.64 26.20
N TYR A 530 -27.25 5.53 26.71
CA TYR A 530 -26.57 5.52 28.02
C TYR A 530 -25.18 6.15 27.96
N ILE A 531 -24.37 5.73 26.98
CA ILE A 531 -23.03 6.31 26.74
C ILE A 531 -23.18 7.80 26.39
N GLU A 532 -24.15 8.12 25.55
CA GLU A 532 -24.45 9.47 25.11
C GLU A 532 -24.83 10.38 26.28
N ALA A 533 -25.69 9.91 27.19
CA ALA A 533 -26.08 10.66 28.39
C ALA A 533 -24.87 10.96 29.29
N PHE A 534 -23.95 10.01 29.45
CA PHE A 534 -22.69 10.22 30.17
C PHE A 534 -21.79 11.24 29.49
N LEU A 535 -21.56 11.09 28.18
CA LEU A 535 -20.70 12.01 27.42
C LEU A 535 -21.26 13.43 27.41
N GLU A 536 -22.58 13.60 27.31
CA GLU A 536 -23.26 14.89 27.32
C GLU A 536 -23.25 15.54 28.70
N HIS A 537 -23.58 14.80 29.76
CA HIS A 537 -23.64 15.34 31.13
C HIS A 537 -22.29 15.93 31.58
N TYR A 538 -21.19 15.23 31.30
CA TYR A 538 -19.85 15.67 31.72
C TYR A 538 -19.07 16.44 30.65
N GLY A 539 -19.59 16.53 29.41
CA GLY A 539 -18.90 17.18 28.30
C GLY A 539 -17.67 16.42 27.80
N PHE A 540 -17.65 15.09 27.89
CA PHE A 540 -16.49 14.25 27.57
C PHE A 540 -16.41 13.80 26.10
N ALA A 541 -17.39 14.15 25.27
CA ALA A 541 -17.44 13.74 23.87
C ALA A 541 -16.16 14.07 23.07
N SER A 542 -15.44 15.14 23.42
CA SER A 542 -14.20 15.55 22.72
C SER A 542 -12.99 14.63 22.97
N TYR A 543 -13.03 13.79 24.01
CA TYR A 543 -11.95 12.86 24.31
C TYR A 543 -12.02 11.59 23.47
N PHE A 544 -13.23 11.15 23.09
CA PHE A 544 -13.46 9.88 22.40
C PHE A 544 -13.73 10.08 20.92
N ASP A 545 -13.10 9.25 20.10
CA ASP A 545 -13.26 9.33 18.64
C ASP A 545 -14.53 8.61 18.18
N ASP A 546 -14.94 7.58 18.92
CA ASP A 546 -16.08 6.73 18.60
C ASP A 546 -16.49 5.87 19.81
N PHE A 547 -17.71 5.33 19.81
CA PHE A 547 -18.23 4.43 20.84
C PHE A 547 -19.24 3.43 20.28
N GLU A 548 -19.45 2.32 21.00
CA GLU A 548 -20.49 1.36 20.65
C GLU A 548 -21.11 0.68 21.89
N CYS A 549 -22.36 0.24 21.77
CA CYS A 549 -23.01 -0.54 22.83
C CYS A 549 -23.95 -1.63 22.29
N PHE A 550 -24.36 -2.54 23.18
CA PHE A 550 -25.34 -3.58 22.85
C PHE A 550 -26.64 -2.97 22.30
N GLY A 551 -27.17 -1.90 22.91
CA GLY A 551 -28.44 -1.32 22.50
C GLY A 551 -28.47 -0.77 21.07
N ASN A 552 -27.32 -0.41 20.50
CA ASN A 552 -27.22 0.10 19.12
C ASN A 552 -27.16 -1.02 18.08
N THR A 553 -26.53 -2.15 18.41
CA THR A 553 -26.22 -3.21 17.42
C THR A 553 -26.95 -4.52 17.64
N GLY A 554 -27.40 -4.78 18.87
CA GLY A 554 -27.87 -6.09 19.33
C GLY A 554 -26.78 -7.16 19.39
N LEU A 555 -25.50 -6.78 19.16
CA LEU A 555 -24.37 -7.69 19.18
C LEU A 555 -23.75 -7.75 20.58
N ASN A 556 -23.11 -8.88 20.88
CA ASN A 556 -22.37 -9.02 22.13
C ASN A 556 -21.15 -8.09 22.18
N LYS A 557 -20.58 -7.95 23.37
CA LYS A 557 -19.45 -7.05 23.63
C LYS A 557 -18.22 -7.33 22.77
N ALA A 558 -17.86 -8.59 22.56
CA ALA A 558 -16.72 -8.98 21.72
C ALA A 558 -16.90 -8.53 20.26
N GLU A 559 -18.09 -8.69 19.71
CA GLU A 559 -18.40 -8.26 18.34
C GLU A 559 -18.45 -6.73 18.21
N ASN A 560 -18.92 -6.01 19.22
CA ASN A 560 -18.84 -4.54 19.25
C ASN A 560 -17.39 -4.04 19.32
N ILE A 561 -16.52 -4.67 20.12
CA ILE A 561 -15.08 -4.36 20.14
C ILE A 561 -14.47 -4.57 18.74
N LYS A 562 -14.72 -5.72 18.09
CA LYS A 562 -14.24 -5.98 16.72
C LYS A 562 -14.74 -4.93 15.74
N LYS A 563 -16.01 -4.54 15.84
CA LYS A 563 -16.62 -3.55 14.95
C LYS A 563 -15.98 -2.18 15.09
N VAL A 564 -15.72 -1.74 16.33
CA VAL A 564 -15.00 -0.48 16.61
C VAL A 564 -13.57 -0.54 16.07
N ILE A 565 -12.82 -1.62 16.32
CA ILE A 565 -11.46 -1.83 15.79
C ILE A 565 -11.46 -1.72 14.26
N GLN A 566 -12.35 -2.44 13.59
CA GLN A 566 -12.41 -2.49 12.14
C GLN A 566 -12.84 -1.16 11.52
N ARG A 567 -13.94 -0.55 11.99
CA ARG A 567 -14.48 0.69 11.39
C ARG A 567 -13.59 1.91 11.65
N ASN A 568 -12.74 1.85 12.68
CA ASN A 568 -11.78 2.90 12.97
C ASN A 568 -10.38 2.61 12.43
N HIS A 569 -10.15 1.47 11.77
CA HIS A 569 -8.84 1.05 11.27
C HIS A 569 -7.76 1.06 12.36
N LEU A 570 -8.09 0.54 13.54
CA LEU A 570 -7.12 0.38 14.62
C LEU A 570 -6.14 -0.75 14.27
N GLU A 571 -4.85 -0.43 14.25
CA GLU A 571 -3.80 -1.41 13.98
C GLU A 571 -3.42 -2.18 15.25
N GLU A 572 -3.54 -1.52 16.39
CA GLU A 572 -3.38 -2.12 17.70
C GLU A 572 -4.44 -1.56 18.65
N ALA A 573 -5.03 -2.41 19.48
CA ALA A 573 -6.06 -2.04 20.44
C ALA A 573 -5.85 -2.75 21.78
N VAL A 574 -6.07 -2.01 22.86
CA VAL A 574 -6.18 -2.54 24.22
C VAL A 574 -7.56 -2.22 24.78
N TYR A 575 -8.16 -3.19 25.45
CA TYR A 575 -9.42 -3.02 26.15
C TYR A 575 -9.16 -2.85 27.66
N VAL A 576 -9.73 -1.84 28.28
CA VAL A 576 -9.61 -1.57 29.71
C VAL A 576 -10.97 -1.82 30.35
N GLY A 577 -11.05 -2.78 31.27
CA GLY A 577 -12.29 -3.18 31.94
C GLY A 577 -12.04 -3.76 33.33
N ASP A 578 -13.06 -3.89 34.16
CA ASP A 578 -12.95 -4.39 35.54
C ASP A 578 -13.52 -5.79 35.76
N THR A 579 -14.30 -6.32 34.81
CA THR A 579 -15.00 -7.60 34.98
C THR A 579 -14.38 -8.77 34.22
N GLN A 580 -14.70 -9.99 34.65
CA GLN A 580 -14.35 -11.22 33.92
C GLN A 580 -14.98 -11.24 32.52
N GLY A 581 -16.18 -10.66 32.36
CA GLY A 581 -16.84 -10.55 31.06
C GLY A 581 -16.07 -9.65 30.09
N ASP A 582 -15.41 -8.60 30.59
CA ASP A 582 -14.57 -7.71 29.77
C ASP A 582 -13.33 -8.42 29.27
N TYR A 583 -12.67 -9.18 30.15
CA TYR A 583 -11.52 -10.00 29.78
C TYR A 583 -11.88 -10.99 28.66
N GLU A 584 -12.98 -11.73 28.84
CA GLU A 584 -13.43 -12.72 27.85
C GLU A 584 -13.80 -12.06 26.51
N ALA A 585 -14.46 -10.89 26.57
CA ALA A 585 -14.84 -10.14 25.39
C ALA A 585 -13.60 -9.61 24.62
N ALA A 586 -12.63 -9.03 25.33
CA ALA A 586 -11.39 -8.52 24.76
C ALA A 586 -10.59 -9.63 24.07
N ARG A 587 -10.41 -10.78 24.74
CA ARG A 587 -9.71 -11.95 24.17
C ARG A 587 -10.43 -12.52 22.96
N SER A 588 -11.76 -12.63 23.02
CA SER A 588 -12.58 -13.08 21.88
C SER A 588 -12.54 -12.10 20.70
N ALA A 589 -12.29 -10.81 20.97
CA ALA A 589 -12.11 -9.77 19.97
C ALA A 589 -10.68 -9.70 19.39
N GLY A 590 -9.72 -10.41 19.98
CA GLY A 590 -8.31 -10.33 19.60
C GLY A 590 -7.60 -9.05 20.08
N SER A 591 -8.15 -8.39 21.11
CA SER A 591 -7.56 -7.21 21.75
C SER A 591 -6.75 -7.62 22.99
N ALA A 592 -5.69 -6.86 23.29
CA ALA A 592 -5.04 -6.90 24.60
C ALA A 592 -6.02 -6.43 25.69
N PHE A 593 -5.74 -6.77 26.96
CA PHE A 593 -6.63 -6.44 28.08
C PHE A 593 -5.88 -5.91 29.30
N ILE A 594 -6.39 -4.83 29.90
CA ILE A 594 -5.92 -4.27 31.17
C ILE A 594 -7.05 -4.28 32.18
N HIS A 595 -6.77 -4.87 33.35
CA HIS A 595 -7.72 -4.94 34.45
C HIS A 595 -7.73 -3.65 35.27
N ALA A 596 -8.87 -2.96 35.28
CA ALA A 596 -9.18 -1.89 36.22
C ALA A 596 -9.52 -2.48 37.61
N SER A 597 -8.50 -2.80 38.41
CA SER A 597 -8.67 -3.56 39.66
C SER A 597 -9.38 -2.81 40.80
N TYR A 598 -9.76 -1.55 40.57
CA TYR A 598 -10.55 -0.71 41.47
C TYR A 598 -12.07 -0.77 41.20
N GLY A 599 -12.49 -1.45 40.13
CA GLY A 599 -13.88 -1.57 39.73
C GLY A 599 -14.72 -2.56 40.54
N PHE A 600 -15.84 -2.97 39.98
CA PHE A 600 -16.85 -3.82 40.62
C PHE A 600 -16.50 -5.31 40.57
N GLY A 601 -15.85 -5.73 39.48
CA GLY A 601 -15.55 -7.11 39.18
C GLY A 601 -14.34 -7.71 39.88
N ARG A 602 -14.18 -9.02 39.69
CA ARG A 602 -12.94 -9.75 39.96
C ARG A 602 -12.61 -10.59 38.75
N ILE A 603 -11.33 -10.64 38.41
CA ILE A 603 -10.81 -11.45 37.32
C ILE A 603 -10.03 -12.63 37.90
N SER A 604 -10.30 -13.81 37.37
CA SER A 604 -9.67 -15.05 37.80
C SER A 604 -8.30 -15.29 37.15
N GLU A 605 -8.11 -14.73 35.96
CA GLU A 605 -6.90 -14.85 35.16
C GLU A 605 -5.81 -13.84 35.57
N LYS A 606 -4.55 -14.20 35.30
CA LYS A 606 -3.43 -13.29 35.49
C LYS A 606 -3.37 -12.31 34.32
N THR A 607 -3.63 -11.04 34.59
CA THR A 607 -3.59 -9.95 33.60
C THR A 607 -2.75 -8.79 34.13
N GLU A 608 -2.27 -7.94 33.22
CA GLU A 608 -1.83 -6.60 33.60
C GLU A 608 -2.99 -5.85 34.26
N LYS A 609 -2.69 -5.08 35.30
CA LYS A 609 -3.71 -4.42 36.10
C LYS A 609 -3.27 -3.04 36.56
N ILE A 610 -4.22 -2.13 36.62
CA ILE A 610 -4.09 -0.80 37.18
C ILE A 610 -4.88 -0.68 38.48
N LYS A 611 -4.31 -0.01 39.48
CA LYS A 611 -4.95 0.25 40.79
C LYS A 611 -5.70 1.58 40.83
N CYS A 612 -5.38 2.46 39.89
CA CYS A 612 -6.11 3.70 39.63
C CYS A 612 -5.97 4.08 38.15
N PHE A 613 -6.91 4.88 37.64
CA PHE A 613 -6.96 5.22 36.21
C PHE A 613 -5.68 5.90 35.70
N GLU A 614 -5.03 6.70 36.55
CA GLU A 614 -3.83 7.44 36.17
C GLU A 614 -2.60 6.58 35.87
N GLU A 615 -2.57 5.32 36.32
CA GLU A 615 -1.49 4.39 36.01
C GLU A 615 -1.41 4.07 34.51
N LEU A 616 -2.48 4.31 33.75
CA LEU A 616 -2.47 4.19 32.29
C LEU A 616 -1.41 5.08 31.62
N LYS A 617 -1.04 6.22 32.25
CA LYS A 617 0.02 7.11 31.76
C LYS A 617 1.40 6.44 31.70
N ALA A 618 1.62 5.38 32.50
CA ALA A 618 2.92 4.71 32.60
C ALA A 618 3.16 3.67 31.50
N PHE A 619 2.11 3.26 30.77
CA PHE A 619 2.24 2.26 29.72
C PHE A 619 2.66 2.91 28.41
N GLN A 620 3.96 2.87 28.11
CA GLN A 620 4.50 3.43 26.86
C GLN A 620 4.08 2.59 25.64
N ASN A 621 3.99 1.26 25.79
CA ASN A 621 3.47 0.31 24.79
C ASN A 621 2.37 -0.56 25.41
N LEU A 622 1.12 -0.10 25.34
CA LEU A 622 -0.05 -0.82 25.86
C LEU A 622 -0.36 -2.14 25.13
N THR A 623 0.38 -2.47 24.08
CA THR A 623 0.10 -3.53 23.11
C THR A 623 1.06 -4.73 23.23
N GLU A 624 2.11 -4.61 24.05
CA GLU A 624 2.99 -5.72 24.47
C GLU A 624 2.40 -6.50 25.67
N ILE A 625 1.18 -6.17 26.07
CA ILE A 625 0.47 -6.79 27.19
C ILE A 625 -0.09 -8.14 26.72
N GLU A 626 0.56 -9.23 27.15
CA GLU A 626 0.18 -10.62 26.83
C GLU A 626 -1.18 -11.05 27.35
#